data_AF-A0A167G1V5-F1
#
_entry.id   AF-A0A167G1V5-F1
#
_cell.length_a   1.000
_cell.length_b   1.000
_cell.length_c   1.000
_cell.angle_alpha   90.00
_cell.angle_beta   90.00
_cell.angle_gamma   90.00
#
_symmetry.space_group_name_H-M   'P 1'
#
loop_
_entity.id
_entity.type
_entity.pdbx_description
1 polymer ?
#
loop_
_entity_poly.entity_id
_entity_poly.type
_entity_poly.pdbx_seq_one_letter_code
_entity_poly.pdbx_strand_id
1 'polypeptide(L)'
;MCRFGIAWIRDHAAVQKTANKPVVIEEFGVSIANQSEVYPYWLNEVLSSGLTGDAIWQSGSYLSTGPSPNDGFTYYPNGTVYQLVKGYAALLKLRG
;
A
#
# COMPACT_ATOMS: atom_id res chain seq x y z
N MET A 1 8.12 12.85 4.12
CA MET A 1 7.24 11.68 4.26
C MET A 1 7.54 10.61 3.22
N CYS A 2 7.42 10.89 1.91
CA CYS A 2 7.66 9.89 0.85
C CYS A 2 9.02 9.16 0.98
N ARG A 3 10.14 9.91 1.13
CA ARG A 3 11.49 9.33 1.30
C ARG A 3 11.67 8.48 2.56
N PHE A 4 11.03 8.85 3.67
CA PHE A 4 11.09 8.08 4.91
C PHE A 4 10.38 6.73 4.74
N GLY A 5 9.19 6.71 4.14
CA GLY A 5 8.47 5.46 3.90
C GLY A 5 9.22 4.51 2.96
N ILE A 6 9.91 5.03 1.94
CA ILE A 6 10.77 4.21 1.06
C ILE A 6 11.90 3.56 1.86
N ALA A 7 12.59 4.32 2.73
CA ALA A 7 13.65 3.76 3.57
C ALA A 7 13.10 2.70 4.54
N TRP A 8 11.96 2.98 5.16
CA TRP A 8 11.28 2.04 6.06
C TRP A 8 10.96 0.70 5.38
N ILE A 9 10.43 0.73 4.14
CA ILE A 9 10.14 -0.46 3.34
C ILE A 9 11.44 -1.25 3.05
N ARG A 10 12.53 -0.56 2.67
CA ARG A 10 13.83 -1.19 2.40
C ARG A 10 14.42 -1.89 3.62
N ASP A 11 14.34 -1.25 4.78
CA ASP A 11 14.87 -1.79 6.02
C ASP A 11 14.11 -3.07 6.41
N HIS A 12 12.78 -3.09 6.25
CA HIS A 12 11.97 -4.29 6.48
C HIS A 12 12.28 -5.40 5.48
N ALA A 13 12.50 -5.06 4.21
CA ALA A 13 12.94 -6.02 3.20
C ALA A 13 14.33 -6.61 3.52
N ALA A 14 15.24 -5.83 4.10
CA ALA A 14 16.55 -6.31 4.54
C ALA A 14 16.42 -7.29 5.70
N VAL A 15 15.61 -6.96 6.71
CA VAL A 15 15.32 -7.86 7.84
C VAL A 15 14.68 -9.16 7.37
N GLN A 16 13.72 -9.10 6.43
CA GLN A 16 13.12 -10.28 5.80
C GLN A 16 14.20 -11.25 5.26
N LYS A 17 15.17 -10.71 4.51
CA LYS A 17 16.26 -11.48 3.90
C LYS A 17 17.18 -12.07 4.96
N THR A 18 17.59 -11.28 5.95
CA THR A 18 18.49 -11.74 7.02
C THR A 18 17.83 -12.81 7.90
N ALA A 19 16.56 -12.64 8.23
CA ALA A 19 15.81 -13.59 9.06
C ALA A 19 15.34 -14.83 8.28
N ASN A 20 15.41 -14.80 6.94
CA ASN A 20 14.85 -15.82 6.05
C ASN A 20 13.39 -16.17 6.40
N LYS A 21 12.59 -15.15 6.67
CA LYS A 21 11.16 -15.25 7.02
C LYS A 21 10.39 -14.20 6.23
N PRO A 22 9.19 -14.52 5.73
CA PRO A 22 8.37 -13.55 4.99
C PRO A 22 7.99 -12.36 5.88
N VAL A 23 7.95 -11.17 5.29
CA VAL A 23 7.50 -9.93 5.94
C VAL A 23 6.41 -9.30 5.09
N VAL A 24 5.37 -8.83 5.77
CA VAL A 24 4.27 -8.07 5.17
C VAL A 24 4.24 -6.70 5.81
N ILE A 25 4.12 -5.64 4.98
CA ILE A 25 3.81 -4.30 5.48
C ILE A 25 2.29 -4.23 5.69
N GLU A 26 1.85 -4.59 6.89
CA GLU A 26 0.43 -4.90 7.14
C GLU A 26 -0.49 -3.68 7.15
N GLU A 27 0.03 -2.50 7.47
CA GLU A 27 -0.71 -1.24 7.42
C GLU A 27 0.20 -0.09 7.03
N PHE A 28 -0.29 0.73 6.11
CA PHE A 28 0.30 2.03 5.80
C PHE A 28 -0.77 2.95 5.22
N GLY A 29 -0.59 4.24 5.45
CA GLY A 29 -1.48 5.26 4.92
C GLY A 29 -0.90 6.65 5.02
N VAL A 30 -1.33 7.53 4.12
CA VAL A 30 -1.18 8.98 4.26
C VAL A 30 -2.55 9.63 4.18
N SER A 31 -2.67 10.85 4.68
CA SER A 31 -3.92 11.61 4.56
C SER A 31 -4.38 11.66 3.11
N ILE A 32 -5.70 11.62 2.90
CA ILE A 32 -6.35 11.61 1.56
C ILE A 32 -5.71 12.59 0.56
N ALA A 33 -5.34 13.80 1.02
CA ALA A 33 -4.73 14.83 0.18
C ALA A 33 -3.39 14.42 -0.46
N ASN A 34 -2.67 13.44 0.09
CA ASN A 34 -1.34 13.03 -0.35
C ASN A 34 -1.28 11.64 -0.98
N GLN A 35 -2.38 10.89 -0.97
CA GLN A 35 -2.38 9.47 -1.38
C GLN A 35 -1.93 9.28 -2.83
N SER A 36 -2.51 10.06 -3.75
CA SER A 36 -2.19 9.99 -5.18
C SER A 36 -0.73 10.37 -5.49
N GLU A 37 -0.11 11.17 -4.64
CA GLU A 37 1.29 11.58 -4.78
C GLU A 37 2.25 10.52 -4.19
N VAL A 38 1.94 9.99 -3.00
CA VAL A 38 2.88 9.17 -2.23
C VAL A 38 2.80 7.68 -2.59
N TYR A 39 1.60 7.12 -2.76
CA TYR A 39 1.43 5.68 -2.99
C TYR A 39 2.13 5.13 -4.24
N PRO A 40 2.23 5.83 -5.39
CA PRO A 40 3.01 5.32 -6.53
C PRO A 40 4.44 4.94 -6.14
N TYR A 41 5.08 5.73 -5.27
CA TYR A 41 6.46 5.49 -4.85
C TYR A 41 6.57 4.33 -3.86
N TRP A 42 5.71 4.29 -2.84
CA TRP A 42 5.76 3.24 -1.82
C TRP A 42 5.41 1.87 -2.40
N LEU A 43 4.37 1.79 -3.23
CA LEU A 43 3.98 0.55 -3.88
C LEU A 43 5.06 0.06 -4.87
N ASN A 44 5.70 0.97 -5.61
CA ASN A 44 6.84 0.58 -6.47
C ASN A 44 8.03 0.06 -5.65
N GLU A 45 8.28 0.61 -4.46
CA GLU A 45 9.31 0.09 -3.56
C GLU A 45 8.95 -1.30 -3.02
N VAL A 46 7.69 -1.56 -2.67
CA VAL A 46 7.25 -2.93 -2.29
C VAL A 46 7.46 -3.91 -3.45
N LEU A 47 7.07 -3.55 -4.68
CA LEU A 47 7.27 -4.40 -5.87
C LEU A 47 8.74 -4.78 -6.07
N SER A 48 9.65 -3.81 -5.92
CA SER A 48 11.07 -3.97 -6.27
C SER A 48 11.96 -4.47 -5.12
N SER A 49 11.55 -4.30 -3.86
CA SER A 49 12.36 -4.65 -2.68
C SER A 49 12.51 -6.16 -2.45
N GLY A 50 11.54 -6.95 -2.95
CA GLY A 50 11.40 -8.38 -2.69
C GLY A 50 10.63 -8.72 -1.41
N LEU A 51 9.96 -7.73 -0.78
CA LEU A 51 9.02 -7.98 0.32
C LEU A 51 7.91 -8.93 -0.11
N THR A 52 7.49 -9.83 0.78
CA THR A 52 6.45 -10.82 0.48
C THR A 52 5.13 -10.16 0.11
N GLY A 53 4.73 -9.09 0.80
CA GLY A 53 3.53 -8.34 0.43
C GLY A 53 3.25 -7.14 1.33
N ASP A 54 2.06 -6.58 1.16
CA ASP A 54 1.58 -5.39 1.85
C ASP A 54 0.05 -5.36 1.92
N ALA A 55 -0.48 -4.56 2.83
CA ALA A 55 -1.90 -4.21 2.90
C ALA A 55 -2.06 -2.71 3.23
N ILE A 56 -2.70 -1.99 2.31
CA ILE A 56 -2.95 -0.55 2.46
C ILE A 56 -4.13 -0.29 3.41
N TRP A 57 -3.96 0.65 4.34
CA TRP A 57 -5.01 1.07 5.26
C TRP A 57 -5.73 2.33 4.74
N GLN A 58 -7.05 2.31 4.53
CA GLN A 58 -7.93 1.14 4.46
C GLN A 58 -8.86 1.22 3.25
N SER A 59 -9.35 0.07 2.81
CA SER A 59 -10.32 0.00 1.71
C SER A 59 -11.68 0.50 2.17
N GLY A 60 -12.22 1.47 1.44
CA GLY A 60 -13.60 1.93 1.58
C GLY A 60 -14.55 1.12 0.70
N SER A 61 -15.83 1.10 1.07
CA SER A 61 -16.89 0.47 0.27
C SER A 61 -18.14 1.33 0.28
N TYR A 62 -18.93 1.23 -0.78
CA TYR A 62 -20.29 1.79 -0.84
C TYR A 62 -21.28 0.68 -0.53
N LEU A 63 -21.97 0.79 0.60
CA LEU A 63 -22.96 -0.16 1.10
C LEU A 63 -24.37 0.40 0.88
N SER A 64 -25.40 -0.41 1.09
CA SER A 64 -26.81 0.04 1.04
C SER A 64 -27.12 1.12 2.08
N THR A 65 -26.34 1.19 3.16
CA THR A 65 -26.44 2.20 4.23
C THR A 65 -25.57 3.44 4.00
N GLY A 66 -24.87 3.52 2.86
CA GLY A 66 -23.94 4.61 2.55
C GLY A 66 -22.47 4.18 2.48
N PRO A 67 -21.52 5.12 2.37
CA PRO A 67 -20.10 4.81 2.43
C PRO A 67 -19.72 4.20 3.78
N SER A 68 -18.77 3.27 3.79
CA SER A 68 -18.10 2.79 5.00
C SER A 68 -17.44 3.94 5.76
N PRO A 69 -16.98 3.73 7.02
CA PRO A 69 -16.26 4.77 7.75
C PRO A 69 -15.04 5.31 7.00
N ASN A 70 -14.80 6.61 7.15
CA ASN A 70 -13.61 7.29 6.66
C ASN A 70 -12.88 7.94 7.85
N ASP A 71 -11.72 7.41 8.19
CA ASP A 71 -10.86 7.88 9.27
C ASP A 71 -9.79 8.89 8.80
N GLY A 72 -9.86 9.32 7.53
CA GLY A 72 -8.88 10.21 6.91
C GLY A 72 -7.84 9.49 6.05
N PHE A 73 -7.86 8.16 5.99
CA PHE A 73 -6.95 7.32 5.19
C PHE A 73 -7.69 6.44 4.17
N THR A 74 -9.02 6.34 4.25
CA THR A 74 -9.81 5.42 3.42
C THR A 74 -9.75 5.76 1.92
N TYR A 75 -9.51 4.76 1.07
CA TYR A 75 -9.62 4.87 -0.40
C TYR A 75 -10.85 4.12 -0.93
N TYR A 76 -11.69 4.77 -1.73
CA TYR A 76 -12.96 4.21 -2.21
C TYR A 76 -12.90 3.70 -3.66
N PRO A 77 -13.78 2.76 -4.08
CA PRO A 77 -13.72 2.12 -5.41
C PRO A 77 -13.83 3.06 -6.62
N ASN A 78 -14.43 4.23 -6.47
CA ASN A 78 -14.56 5.25 -7.50
C ASN A 78 -13.40 6.27 -7.52
N GLY A 79 -12.42 6.16 -6.61
CA GLY A 79 -11.30 7.09 -6.49
C GLY A 79 -10.08 6.69 -7.35
N THR A 80 -9.25 7.67 -7.68
CA THR A 80 -7.98 7.45 -8.42
C THR A 80 -7.05 6.47 -7.70
N VAL A 81 -6.99 6.56 -6.37
CA VAL A 81 -6.17 5.67 -5.53
C VAL A 81 -6.58 4.21 -5.69
N TYR A 82 -7.87 3.92 -5.82
CA TYR A 82 -8.33 2.56 -6.04
C TYR A 82 -7.84 2.00 -7.38
N GLN A 83 -7.85 2.79 -8.46
CA GLN A 83 -7.32 2.35 -9.76
C GLN A 83 -5.82 2.10 -9.70
N LEU A 84 -5.08 2.95 -8.97
CA LEU A 84 -3.66 2.78 -8.72
C LEU A 84 -3.38 1.47 -7.95
N VAL A 85 -4.08 1.23 -6.84
CA VAL A 85 -3.94 0.01 -6.02
C VAL A 85 -4.33 -1.23 -6.82
N LYS A 86 -5.38 -1.16 -7.65
CA LYS A 86 -5.78 -2.26 -8.54
C LYS A 86 -4.68 -2.61 -9.55
N GLY A 87 -4.08 -1.60 -10.18
CA GLY A 87 -2.97 -1.80 -11.12
C GLY A 87 -1.74 -2.40 -10.43
N TYR A 88 -1.38 -1.85 -9.28
CA TYR A 88 -0.33 -2.40 -8.42
C TYR A 88 -0.57 -3.85 -8.04
N ALA A 89 -1.76 -4.21 -7.55
CA ALA A 89 -2.09 -5.57 -7.13
C ALA A 89 -1.98 -6.58 -8.29
N ALA A 90 -2.30 -6.15 -9.52
CA ALA A 90 -2.08 -6.98 -10.71
C ALA A 90 -0.59 -7.21 -10.98
N LEU A 91 0.26 -6.20 -10.82
CA LEU A 91 1.71 -6.34 -10.94
C LEU A 91 2.30 -7.22 -9.83
N LEU A 92 1.83 -7.04 -8.59
CA LEU A 92 2.28 -7.84 -7.45
C LEU A 92 1.94 -9.33 -7.65
N LYS A 93 0.74 -9.62 -8.15
CA LYS A 93 0.33 -10.99 -8.51
C LYS A 93 1.21 -11.62 -9.58
N LEU A 94 1.71 -10.83 -10.55
CA LEU A 94 2.57 -11.31 -11.62
C LEU A 94 4.03 -11.53 -11.18
N ARG A 95 4.45 -10.97 -10.05
CA ARG A 95 5.83 -11.08 -9.53
C ARG A 95 6.19 -12.52 -9.13
N GLY A 96 5.19 -13.34 -8.77
CA GLY A 96 5.40 -14.65 -8.13
C GLY A 96 5.79 -14.53 -6.67
#